data_AF-A0A7Z6XFY8-F1
#
_entry.id   AF-A0A7Z6XFY8-F1
#
_cell.length_a   1.000
_cell.length_b   1.000
_cell.length_c   1.000
_cell.angle_alpha   90.00
_cell.angle_beta   90.00
_cell.angle_gamma   90.00
#
_symmetry.space_group_name_H-M   'P 1'
#
loop_
_entity.id
_entity.type
_entity.pdbx_description
1 polymer ?
#
loop_
_entity_poly.entity_id
_entity_poly.type
_entity_poly.pdbx_seq_one_letter_code
_entity_poly.pdbx_strand_id
1 'polypeptide(L)' 'MANPGYGKRSALDQRPRTPQDFALLPMRERYVAGFIDHLPEGAAMSVKQLAKQLPL' A
#
# COMPACT_ATOMS: atom_id res chain seq x y z
N MET A 1 4.07 12.59 -19.19
CA MET A 1 4.40 11.69 -18.07
C MET A 1 3.20 11.64 -17.15
N ALA A 2 2.63 10.46 -16.89
CA ALA A 2 1.56 10.35 -15.91
C ALA A 2 2.13 10.76 -14.55
N ASN A 3 1.46 11.64 -13.81
CA ASN A 3 1.80 11.87 -12.41
C ASN A 3 1.93 10.49 -11.76
N PRO A 4 3.08 10.15 -11.15
CA PRO A 4 3.19 8.89 -10.44
C PRO A 4 2.07 8.93 -9.42
N GLY A 5 1.08 8.06 -9.59
CA GLY A 5 -0.01 7.95 -8.64
C GLY A 5 0.53 7.68 -7.23
N TYR A 6 -0.37 7.57 -6.27
CA TYR A 6 0.01 7.10 -4.94
C TYR A 6 0.63 5.71 -5.07
N GLY A 7 1.87 5.54 -4.61
CA GLY A 7 2.70 4.40 -4.95
C GLY A 7 3.69 4.09 -3.85
N LYS A 8 4.24 2.88 -3.85
CA LYS A 8 5.18 2.46 -2.81
C LYS A 8 6.54 3.10 -3.04
N ARG A 9 7.05 3.75 -2.00
CA ARG A 9 8.40 4.33 -1.95
C ARG A 9 9.06 3.91 -0.65
N SER A 10 10.11 3.10 -0.74
CA SER A 10 10.94 2.78 0.42
C SER A 10 11.62 4.03 0.97
N ALA A 11 11.54 4.18 2.29
CA ALA A 11 12.43 5.09 3.02
C ALA A 11 13.81 4.43 3.18
N LEU A 12 14.87 5.23 3.24
CA LEU A 12 16.25 4.75 3.39
C LEU A 12 16.45 3.85 4.63
N ASP A 13 15.61 4.02 5.66
CA ASP A 13 15.65 3.25 6.91
C ASP A 13 14.42 2.33 7.10
N GLN A 14 13.77 1.91 6.00
CA GLN A 14 12.59 1.05 6.10
C GLN A 14 12.95 -0.29 6.74
N ARG A 15 12.33 -0.56 7.89
CA ARG A 15 12.50 -1.84 8.61
C ARG A 15 11.90 -2.99 7.79
N PRO A 16 12.38 -4.24 8.00
CA PRO A 16 11.75 -5.41 7.40
C PRO A 16 10.25 -5.46 7.72
N ARG A 17 9.44 -5.76 6.69
CA ARG A 17 7.99 -5.88 6.81
C ARG A 17 7.63 -6.96 7.82
N THR A 18 6.73 -6.65 8.75
CA THR A 18 6.19 -7.62 9.69
C THR A 18 4.68 -7.81 9.48
N PRO A 19 4.13 -9.02 9.69
CA PRO A 19 2.69 -9.24 9.60
C PRO A 19 1.87 -8.39 10.60
N GLN A 20 2.52 -7.78 11.58
CA GLN A 20 1.90 -7.01 12.64
C GLN A 20 1.87 -5.50 12.35
N ASP A 21 2.56 -5.03 11.29
CA ASP A 21 2.73 -3.60 10.99
C ASP A 21 1.38 -2.86 10.86
N PHE A 22 0.33 -3.57 10.43
CA PHE A 22 -1.02 -3.02 10.25
C PHE A 22 -2.07 -3.67 11.15
N ALA A 23 -1.65 -4.44 12.17
CA ALA A 23 -2.56 -5.13 13.08
C ALA A 23 -3.41 -4.15 13.92
N LEU A 24 -2.93 -2.92 14.15
CA LEU A 24 -3.65 -1.91 14.91
C LEU A 24 -4.75 -1.20 14.10
N LEU A 25 -4.76 -1.36 12.77
CA LEU A 25 -5.75 -0.73 11.91
C LEU A 25 -7.06 -1.52 11.90
N PRO A 26 -8.22 -0.84 11.74
CA PRO A 26 -9.47 -1.51 11.45
C PRO A 26 -9.35 -2.34 10.17
N MET A 27 -10.22 -3.34 10.00
CA MET A 27 -10.09 -4.38 8.96
C MET A 27 -9.88 -3.78 7.56
N ARG A 28 -10.67 -2.77 7.20
CA ARG A 28 -10.60 -2.12 5.88
C ARG A 28 -9.25 -1.45 5.66
N GLU A 29 -8.80 -0.65 6.61
CA GLU A 29 -7.52 0.07 6.55
C GLU A 29 -6.33 -0.88 6.57
N ARG A 30 -6.44 -2.00 7.31
CA ARG A 30 -5.44 -3.08 7.29
C ARG A 30 -5.29 -3.69 5.89
N TYR A 31 -6.40 -3.96 5.19
CA TYR A 31 -6.35 -4.47 3.81
C TYR A 31 -5.73 -3.46 2.85
N VAL A 32 -6.10 -2.19 2.94
CA VAL A 32 -5.50 -1.11 2.14
C VAL A 32 -3.99 -1.05 2.35
N ALA A 33 -3.56 -1.00 3.61
CA ALA A 33 -2.16 -0.86 3.96
C ALA A 33 -1.33 -2.07 3.54
N GLY A 34 -1.84 -3.28 3.80
CA GLY A 34 -1.21 -4.53 3.34
C GLY A 34 -1.08 -4.59 1.83
N PHE A 35 -2.13 -4.18 1.09
CA PHE A 35 -2.09 -4.17 -0.37
C PHE A 35 -1.04 -3.20 -0.93
N ILE A 36 -0.96 -1.99 -0.37
CA ILE A 36 0.06 -1.00 -0.76
C ILE A 36 1.47 -1.50 -0.42
N ASP A 37 1.66 -2.12 0.74
CA ASP A 37 2.96 -2.61 1.21
C ASP A 37 3.50 -3.80 0.37
N HIS A 38 2.61 -4.56 -0.27
CA HIS A 38 2.97 -5.63 -1.21
C HIS A 38 3.33 -5.14 -2.62
N LEU A 39 3.14 -3.85 -2.92
CA LEU A 39 3.49 -3.33 -4.24
C LEU A 39 5.01 -3.37 -4.47
N PRO A 40 5.46 -3.54 -5.73
CA PRO A 40 6.85 -3.32 -6.10
C PRO A 40 7.28 -1.89 -5.78
N GLU A 41 8.55 -1.70 -5.44
CA GLU A 41 9.10 -0.35 -5.27
C GLU A 41 8.97 0.48 -6.54
N GLY A 42 8.54 1.73 -6.40
CA GLY A 42 8.29 2.61 -7.53
C GLY A 42 7.01 2.30 -8.31
N ALA A 43 6.22 1.30 -7.90
CA ALA A 43 4.91 1.08 -8.50
C ALA A 43 3.99 2.26 -8.21
N ALA A 44 3.35 2.79 -9.26
CA ALA A 44 2.35 3.83 -9.16
C ALA A 44 0.95 3.20 -9.21
N MET A 45 0.09 3.58 -8.26
CA MET A 45 -1.29 3.13 -8.21
C MET A 45 -2.24 4.33 -8.16
N SER A 46 -3.39 4.22 -8.81
CA SER A 46 -4.45 5.21 -8.64
C SER A 46 -5.44 4.78 -7.55
N VAL A 47 -6.04 5.74 -6.88
CA VAL A 47 -7.10 5.50 -5.89
C VAL A 47 -8.26 4.69 -6.51
N LYS A 48 -8.56 4.91 -7.79
CA LYS A 48 -9.58 4.13 -8.52
C LYS A 48 -9.19 2.65 -8.68
N GLN A 49 -7.92 2.37 -8.94
CA GLN A 49 -7.44 0.98 -9.03
C GLN A 49 -7.40 0.30 -7.67
N LEU A 50 -6.99 1.02 -6.63
CA LEU A 50 -7.05 0.55 -5.25
C LEU A 50 -8.48 0.20 -4.83
N ALA A 51 -9.44 1.10 -5.09
CA ALA A 51 -10.85 0.87 -4.78
C ALA A 51 -11.45 -0.33 -5.52
N LYS A 52 -10.92 -0.71 -6.69
CA LYS A 52 -11.35 -1.90 -7.43
C LYS A 52 -10.86 -3.22 -6.82
N GLN A 53 -9.71 -3.18 -6.14
CA GLN A 53 -9.05 -4.37 -5.58
C GLN A 53 -9.49 -4.64 -4.13
N LEU A 54 -9.99 -3.62 -3.43
CA LEU A 54 -10.51 -3.76 -2.09
C LEU A 54 -11.88 -4.46 -2.14
N PRO A 55 -12.07 -5.59 -1.43
CA PRO A 55 -13.39 -6.16 -1.25
C PRO A 55 -14.22 -5.17 -0.43
N LEU A 56 -15.24 -4.59 -1.08
CA LEU A 56 -16.33 -3.88 -0.42
C LEU A 56 -17.36 -4.90 0.06
#